data_AF-A0AAU3NBL3-F1
#
_entry.id   AF-A0AAU3NBL3-F1
#
_cell.length_a   1.000
_cell.length_b   1.000
_cell.length_c   1.000
_cell.angle_alpha   90.00
_cell.angle_beta   90.00
_cell.angle_gamma   90.00
#
_symmetry.space_group_name_H-M   'P 1'
#
loop_
_entity.id
_entity.type
_entity.pdbx_description
1 polymer ?
#
loop_
_entity_poly.entity_id
_entity_poly.type
_entity_poly.pdbx_seq_one_letter_code
_entity_poly.pdbx_strand_id
1 'polypeptide(L)' 'MLWIACPRKAAGHRSDITENALRELFLPLGVVDVKVAAPGEDRSGLKFVRRKELRKECGE' A
#
# COMPACT_ATOMS: atom_id res chain seq x y z
N MET A 1 7.21 -8.71 -1.88
CA MET A 1 6.95 -7.74 -0.79
C MET A 1 6.85 -6.38 -1.46
N LEU A 2 5.75 -5.65 -1.30
CA LEU A 2 5.52 -4.39 -2.04
C LEU A 2 5.54 -3.21 -1.06
N TRP A 3 6.26 -2.14 -1.41
CA TRP A 3 6.26 -0.89 -0.66
C TRP A 3 5.75 0.22 -1.57
N ILE A 4 4.79 0.99 -1.09
CA ILE A 4 4.20 2.11 -1.82
C ILE A 4 4.43 3.36 -0.97
N ALA A 5 5.18 4.31 -1.50
CA ALA A 5 5.36 5.63 -0.90
C ALA A 5 4.35 6.57 -1.54
N CYS A 6 3.32 6.96 -0.78
CA CYS A 6 2.32 7.93 -1.22
C CYS A 6 2.59 9.27 -0.52
N PRO A 7 2.49 10.41 -1.22
CA PRO A 7 2.49 11.72 -0.59
C PRO A 7 1.33 11.84 0.41
N ARG A 8 1.61 12.41 1.58
CA ARG A 8 0.61 12.62 2.63
C ARG A 8 -0.31 13.76 2.22
N LYS A 9 -1.61 13.53 2.38
CA LYS A 9 -2.63 14.58 2.31
C LYS A 9 -2.35 15.72 3.29
N ALA A 10 -1.71 15.41 4.43
CA ALA A 10 -1.32 16.39 5.45
C ALA A 10 -0.26 17.39 4.99
N ALA A 11 0.49 17.10 3.91
CA ALA A 11 1.54 17.96 3.40
C ALA A 11 1.09 18.90 2.27
N GLY A 12 -0.23 19.04 2.08
CA GLY A 12 -0.82 19.99 1.12
C GLY A 12 -0.79 19.54 -0.34
N HIS A 13 -0.28 18.34 -0.62
CA HIS A 13 -0.35 17.77 -1.97
C HIS A 13 -1.76 17.26 -2.29
N ARG A 14 -2.30 17.70 -3.43
CA ARG A 14 -3.58 17.28 -4.00
C ARG A 14 -3.49 15.86 -4.56
N SER A 15 -3.22 14.90 -3.69
CA SER A 15 -3.15 13.49 -4.05
C SER A 15 -4.48 12.83 -3.71
N ASP A 16 -5.18 12.38 -4.74
CA ASP A 16 -6.43 11.61 -4.64
C ASP A 16 -6.18 10.21 -4.03
N ILE A 17 -4.91 9.78 -4.05
CA ILE A 17 -4.48 8.48 -3.54
C ILE A 17 -4.28 8.59 -2.03
N THR A 18 -5.15 7.92 -1.28
CA THR A 18 -5.07 7.81 0.18
C THR A 18 -4.73 6.38 0.60
N GLU A 19 -4.20 6.22 1.80
CA GLU A 19 -3.94 4.90 2.40
C GLU A 19 -5.20 4.03 2.41
N ASN A 20 -6.36 4.65 2.67
CA ASN A 20 -7.65 3.97 2.65
C ASN A 20 -8.04 3.52 1.25
N ALA A 21 -7.88 4.38 0.23
CA ALA A 21 -8.15 4.01 -1.16
C ALA A 21 -7.26 2.83 -1.61
N LEU A 22 -5.97 2.84 -1.24
CA LEU A 22 -5.08 1.73 -1.51
C LEU A 22 -5.58 0.44 -0.84
N ARG A 23 -5.98 0.48 0.43
CA ARG A 23 -6.54 -0.69 1.13
C ARG A 23 -7.79 -1.23 0.43
N GLU A 24 -8.70 -0.37 0.01
CA GLU A 24 -9.93 -0.78 -0.70
C GLU A 24 -9.64 -1.41 -2.06
N LEU A 25 -8.65 -0.89 -2.81
CA LEU A 25 -8.17 -1.47 -4.06
C LEU A 25 -7.45 -2.81 -3.86
N PHE A 26 -6.65 -2.93 -2.79
CA PHE A 26 -5.80 -4.10 -2.55
C PHE A 26 -6.53 -5.24 -1.83
N LEU A 27 -7.60 -4.96 -1.09
CA LEU A 27 -8.42 -5.95 -0.40
C LEU A 27 -8.96 -7.05 -1.36
N PRO A 28 -9.59 -6.74 -2.50
CA PRO A 28 -10.04 -7.77 -3.46
C PRO A 28 -8.88 -8.49 -4.18
N LEU A 29 -7.71 -7.85 -4.28
CA LEU A 29 -6.48 -8.49 -4.79
C LEU A 29 -5.82 -9.42 -3.74
N GLY A 30 -6.36 -9.43 -2.51
CA GLY A 30 -5.85 -10.08 -1.30
C GLY A 30 -4.41 -9.70 -0.97
N VAL A 31 -4.14 -8.41 -1.15
CA VAL A 31 -2.95 -7.73 -0.69
C VAL A 31 -3.36 -6.94 0.55
N VAL A 32 -2.67 -7.18 1.65
CA VAL A 32 -2.96 -6.54 2.96
C VAL A 32 -1.77 -5.69 3.38
N ASP A 33 -2.04 -4.51 3.92
CA ASP A 33 -1.02 -3.71 4.57
C ASP A 33 -0.61 -4.36 5.90
N VAL A 34 0.68 -4.32 6.20
CA VAL A 34 1.24 -4.89 7.44
C VAL A 34 1.95 -3.82 8.26
N LYS A 35 2.50 -2.81 7.60
CA LYS A 35 3.32 -1.80 8.24
C LYS A 35 3.11 -0.48 7.52
N VAL A 36 2.88 0.57 8.30
CA VAL A 36 2.99 1.95 7.87
C VAL A 36 4.28 2.54 8.47
N ALA A 37 5.02 3.29 7.68
CA ALA A 37 6.20 4.03 8.10
C ALA A 37 6.22 5.34 7.32
N ALA A 38 6.49 6.47 7.96
CA ALA A 38 6.65 7.75 7.27
C ALA A 38 8.15 8.03 7.11
N PRO A 39 8.78 7.76 5.94
CA PRO A 39 10.21 8.01 5.73
C PRO A 39 10.57 9.51 5.59
N GLY A 40 9.75 10.42 6.11
CA GLY A 40 9.96 11.87 6.06
C GLY A 40 8.70 12.64 6.46
N GLU A 41 8.76 13.96 6.40
CA GLU A 41 7.65 14.84 6.81
C GLU A 41 6.46 14.77 5.85
N ASP A 42 6.73 14.55 4.55
CA ASP A 42 5.76 14.66 3.45
C ASP A 42 5.17 13.33 2.95
N ARG A 43 5.75 12.17 3.30
CA ARG A 43 5.40 10.89 2.64
C ARG A 43 5.05 9.79 3.63
N SER A 44 3.99 9.04 3.33
CA SER A 44 3.60 7.79 4.00
C SER A 44 4.06 6.60 3.15
N GLY A 45 4.88 5.73 3.74
CA GLY A 45 5.30 4.45 3.18
C GLY A 45 4.43 3.32 3.74
N LEU A 46 3.64 2.69 2.88
CA LEU A 46 2.83 1.53 3.22
C LEU A 46 3.50 0.27 2.69
N LYS A 47 3.68 -0.69 3.58
CA LYS A 47 4.18 -2.02 3.26
C LYS A 47 2.99 -2.96 3.10
N PHE A 48 2.87 -3.49 1.90
CA PHE A 48 1.87 -4.46 1.51
C PHE A 48 2.48 -5.85 1.36
N VAL A 49 1.75 -6.85 1.85
CA VAL A 49 2.05 -8.26 1.65
C VAL A 49 0.87 -8.92 0.96
N ARG A 50 1.16 -9.79 0.01
CA ARG A 50 0.14 -10.64 -0.61
C ARG A 50 -0.07 -11.88 0.26
N ARG A 51 -1.32 -12.27 0.49
CA ARG A 51 -1.60 -13.50 1.23
C ARG A 51 -1.03 -14.71 0.46
N LYS A 52 -0.46 -15.68 1.19
CA LYS A 52 0.15 -16.87 0.60
C LYS A 52 -0.85 -17.70 -0.23
N GLU A 53 -2.10 -17.78 0.23
CA GLU A 53 -3.23 -18.43 -0.46
C GLU A 53 -3.51 -17.89 -1.87
N LEU A 54 -3.20 -16.63 -2.15
CA LEU A 54 -3.40 -16.00 -3.46
C LEU A 54 -2.14 -15.97 -4.31
N ARG A 55 -0.99 -16.37 -3.77
CA ARG A 55 0.17 -16.72 -4.57
C ARG A 55 -0.20 -18.01 -5.30
N LYS A 56 -0.95 -17.90 -6.41
CA LYS A 56 -0.83 -18.88 -7.48
C LYS A 56 0.67 -19.06 -7.66
N GLU A 57 1.14 -20.27 -7.42
CA GLU A 57 2.30 -20.79 -8.11
C GLU A 57 2.31 -20.14 -9.50
N CYS A 58 3.31 -19.29 -9.74
CA CYS A 58 3.76 -19.07 -11.11
C CYS A 58 4.45 -20.40 -11.47
N GLY A 59 3.63 -21.44 -11.62
CA GLY A 59 3.97 -22.63 -12.35
C GLY A 59 3.72 -22.30 -13.81
N GLU A 60 4.79 -22.51 -14.58
CA GLU A 60 4.93 -22.45 -16.04
C GLU A 60 5.22 -21.07 -16.65
#